data_AF-A0A1F3SWR9-F1
#
_entry.id   AF-A0A1F3SWR9-F1
#
_cell.length_a   1.000
_cell.length_b   1.000
_cell.length_c   1.000
_cell.angle_alpha   90.00
_cell.angle_beta   90.00
_cell.angle_gamma   90.00
#
_symmetry.space_group_name_H-M   'P 1'
#
loop_
_entity.id
_entity.type
_entity.pdbx_description
1 polymer ?
#
loop_
_entity_poly.entity_id
_entity_poly.type
_entity_poly.pdbx_seq_one_letter_code
_entity_poly.pdbx_strand_id
1 'polypeptide(L)' 'MRKEYDLKKMNLIDNPYIEKLKKSVTIRLDTDVIEYFKKLSEQTQVPYQTLVNDFLKSCKE' A
#
# COMPACT_ATOMS: atom_id res chain seq x y z
N MET A 1 -10.76 -11.71 35.30
CA MET A 1 -10.77 -10.66 34.27
C MET A 1 -11.26 -9.36 34.91
N ARG A 2 -10.66 -8.20 34.60
CA ARG A 2 -11.15 -6.91 35.11
C ARG A 2 -12.49 -6.57 34.46
N LYS A 3 -13.43 -6.06 35.24
CA LYS A 3 -14.80 -5.77 34.80
C LYS A 3 -14.85 -4.60 33.82
N GLU A 4 -13.99 -3.60 33.99
CA GLU A 4 -14.01 -2.37 33.18
C GLU A 4 -12.58 -1.86 32.96
N TYR A 5 -12.25 -1.57 31.71
CA TYR A 5 -10.99 -0.94 31.30
C TYR A 5 -11.24 0.52 31.00
N ASP A 6 -10.60 1.41 31.75
CA ASP A 6 -10.66 2.86 31.52
C ASP A 6 -9.60 3.24 30.46
N LEU A 7 -9.99 3.12 29.18
CA LEU A 7 -9.12 3.31 28.01
C LEU A 7 -8.48 4.71 27.95
N LYS A 8 -9.03 5.70 28.66
CA LYS A 8 -8.48 7.06 28.76
C LYS A 8 -7.28 7.18 29.69
N LYS A 9 -7.14 6.28 30.68
CA LYS A 9 -6.02 6.26 31.63
C LYS A 9 -4.89 5.31 31.20
N MET A 10 -5.12 4.55 30.14
CA MET A 10 -4.13 3.65 29.58
C MET A 10 -3.29 4.44 28.57
N ASN A 11 -1.96 4.45 28.75
CA ASN A 11 -1.04 4.91 27.72
C ASN A 11 -1.12 3.93 26.54
N LEU A 12 -2.04 4.20 25.62
CA LEU A 12 -2.19 3.48 24.37
C LEU A 12 -0.93 3.76 23.55
N ILE A 13 -0.08 2.75 23.40
CA ILE A 13 1.06 2.82 22.50
C ILE A 13 0.49 2.77 21.08
N ASP A 14 0.75 3.81 20.28
CA ASP A 14 0.39 3.83 18.87
C ASP A 14 0.95 2.60 18.17
N ASN A 15 0.14 2.00 17.31
CA ASN A 15 0.53 0.76 16.64
C ASN A 15 1.71 1.03 15.68
N PRO A 16 2.91 0.47 15.94
CA PRO A 16 4.12 0.72 15.15
C PRO A 16 4.04 0.15 13.71
N TYR A 17 2.99 -0.61 13.40
CA TYR A 17 2.74 -1.14 12.05
C TYR A 17 1.84 -0.22 11.21
N ILE A 18 1.30 0.88 11.77
CA ILE A 18 0.46 1.83 11.04
C ILE A 18 1.19 2.43 9.84
N GLU A 19 2.47 2.75 9.98
CA GLU A 19 3.27 3.35 8.90
C GLU A 19 3.53 2.38 7.74
N LYS A 20 3.38 1.08 7.97
CA LYS A 20 3.57 0.02 6.96
C LYS A 20 2.29 -0.29 6.18
N LEU A 21 1.17 0.32 6.54
CA LEU A 21 -0.10 0.13 5.85
C LEU A 21 -0.05 0.81 4.48
N LYS A 22 -0.50 0.09 3.45
CA LYS A 22 -0.66 0.64 2.11
C LYS A 22 -1.67 1.79 2.16
N LYS A 23 -1.26 2.97 1.71
CA LYS A 23 -2.15 4.11 1.51
C LYS A 23 -2.76 4.00 0.11
N SER A 24 -4.09 4.03 0.04
CA SER A 24 -4.79 4.13 -1.24
C SER A 24 -4.58 5.53 -1.81
N VAL A 25 -4.03 5.62 -3.02
CA VAL A 25 -3.76 6.88 -3.72
C VAL A 25 -4.38 6.84 -5.10
N THR A 26 -5.02 7.92 -5.52
CA THR A 26 -5.53 8.09 -6.87
C THR A 26 -4.48 8.82 -7.69
N ILE A 27 -3.90 8.15 -8.69
CA ILE A 27 -2.88 8.71 -9.58
C ILE A 27 -3.46 8.78 -10.99
N ARG A 28 -3.27 9.90 -11.68
CA ARG A 28 -3.60 10.01 -13.10
C ARG A 28 -2.42 9.47 -13.91
N LEU A 29 -2.70 8.49 -14.75
CA LEU A 29 -1.73 7.85 -15.64
C LEU A 29 -2.29 7.89 -17.06
N ASP A 30 -1.41 8.05 -18.04
CA ASP A 30 -1.76 7.92 -19.45
C ASP A 30 -2.22 6.50 -19.77
N THR A 31 -3.12 6.38 -20.75
CA THR A 31 -3.69 5.10 -21.15
C THR A 31 -2.62 4.14 -21.69
N ASP A 32 -1.62 4.66 -22.39
CA ASP A 32 -0.50 3.88 -22.93
C ASP A 32 0.32 3.20 -21.82
N VAL A 33 0.60 3.94 -20.75
CA VAL A 33 1.31 3.43 -19.57
C VAL A 33 0.53 2.29 -18.93
N ILE A 34 -0.79 2.44 -18.77
CA ILE A 34 -1.65 1.39 -18.20
C ILE A 34 -1.63 0.14 -19.09
N GLU A 35 -1.66 0.31 -20.42
CA GLU A 35 -1.63 -0.82 -21.36
C GLU A 35 -0.30 -1.58 -21.31
N TYR A 36 0.82 -0.86 -21.23
CA TYR A 36 2.15 -1.45 -21.05
C TYR A 36 2.20 -2.33 -19.80
N PHE A 37 1.79 -1.82 -18.63
CA PHE A 37 1.81 -2.59 -17.39
C PHE A 37 0.80 -3.75 -17.38
N LYS A 38 -0.31 -3.65 -18.11
CA LYS A 38 -1.24 -4.78 -18.29
C LYS A 38 -0.59 -5.92 -19.09
N LYS A 39 0.06 -5.61 -20.22
CA LYS A 39 0.79 -6.63 -21.00
C LYS A 39 1.90 -7.27 -20.17
N LEU A 40 2.64 -6.47 -19.40
CA LEU A 40 3.68 -6.97 -18.51
C LEU A 40 3.10 -7.85 -17.38
N SER A 41 1.92 -7.51 -16.88
CA SER A 41 1.18 -8.27 -15.88
C SER A 41 0.79 -9.66 -16.38
N GLU A 42 0.36 -9.78 -17.64
CA GLU A 42 0.04 -11.07 -18.25
C GLU A 42 1.28 -11.98 -18.37
N GLN A 43 2.44 -11.40 -18.67
CA GLN A 43 3.70 -12.15 -18.81
C GLN A 43 4.28 -12.60 -17.46
N THR A 44 4.20 -11.74 -16.45
CA THR A 44 4.80 -11.98 -15.12
C THR A 44 3.85 -12.65 -14.14
N GLN A 45 2.56 -12.76 -14.48
CA GLN A 45 1.47 -13.18 -13.58
C GLN A 45 1.37 -12.34 -12.29
N VAL A 46 1.96 -11.15 -12.28
CA VAL A 46 1.89 -10.21 -11.16
C VAL A 46 0.89 -9.11 -11.52
N PRO A 47 -0.03 -8.70 -10.64
CA PRO A 47 -0.98 -7.63 -10.93
C PRO A 47 -0.28 -6.33 -11.36
N TYR A 48 -0.79 -5.66 -12.40
CA TYR A 48 -0.22 -4.41 -12.92
C TYR A 48 -0.04 -3.33 -11.83
N GLN A 49 -0.94 -3.27 -10.84
CA GLN A 49 -0.84 -2.32 -9.71
C GLN A 49 0.41 -2.57 -8.85
N THR A 50 0.77 -3.83 -8.64
CA THR A 50 1.99 -4.20 -7.90
C THR A 50 3.23 -3.83 -8.70
N LEU A 51 3.21 -4.06 -10.02
CA LEU A 51 4.31 -3.69 -10.91
C LEU A 51 4.53 -2.18 -10.96
N VAL A 52 3.45 -1.39 -11.06
CA VAL A 52 3.54 0.08 -11.00
C VAL A 52 4.14 0.52 -9.67
N ASN A 53 3.69 -0.06 -8.55
CA ASN A 53 4.22 0.29 -7.24
C ASN A 53 5.70 -0.09 -7.07
N ASP A 54 6.11 -1.24 -7.61
CA ASP A 54 7.50 -1.68 -7.57
C ASP A 54 8.40 -0.78 -8.43
N PHE A 55 7.96 -0.43 -9.64
CA PHE A 55 8.64 0.52 -10.51
C PHE A 55 8.84 1.89 -9.84
N LEU A 56 7.77 2.44 -9.24
CA LEU A 56 7.86 3.70 -8.50
C LEU A 56 8.80 3.61 -7.30
N LYS A 57 8.87 2.45 -6.63
CA LYS A 57 9.81 2.22 -5.53
C LYS A 57 11.25 2.20 -6.03
N SER A 58 11.53 1.52 -7.14
CA SER A 58 12.86 1.50 -7.77
C SER A 58 13.31 2.87 -8.28
N CYS A 59 12.40 3.72 -8.76
CA CYS A 59 12.75 5.09 -9.17
C CYS A 59 12.98 6.07 -8.00
N LYS A 60 12.48 5.75 -6.80
CA LYS A 60 12.69 6.56 -5.60
C LYS A 60 14.08 6.34 -5.01
N GLU A 61 14.61 5.13 -5.15
CA GLU A 61 15.91 4.70 -4.65
C GLU A 61 17.06 5.37 -5.43
#